data_AF-E0TYM4-F1
#
_entry.id   AF-E0TYM4-F1
#
_cell.length_a   1.000
_cell.length_b   1.000
_cell.length_c   1.000
_cell.angle_alpha   90.00
_cell.angle_beta   90.00
_cell.angle_gamma   90.00
#
_symmetry.space_group_name_H-M   'P 1'
#
loop_
_entity.id
_entity.type
_entity.pdbx_description
1 polymer ?
#
loop_
_entity_poly.entity_id
_entity_poly.type
_entity_poly.pdbx_seq_one_letter_code
_entity_poly.pdbx_strand_id
1 'polypeptide(L)'
;MLDFETIKDSKQLNGLALAYIGDAIFEVYVRHHLLKQGFTKPNDLHKKSSRIVSAKSQAEILFFLQDQSFFTEEEEAVLKRGRNAKSGTTPKNTDVQTYRYSTAFEALLGHLFLEKKEERLSQLVAEAIQFGTSGRKTNESAT
;
A
#
# COMPACT_ATOMS: atom_id res chain seq x y z
N MET A 1 -3.03 -21.41 -4.13
CA MET A 1 -2.47 -20.30 -3.34
C MET A 1 -1.72 -20.93 -2.18
N LEU A 2 -0.61 -20.34 -1.71
CA LEU A 2 0.03 -20.85 -0.50
C LEU A 2 -1.00 -20.76 0.64
N ASP A 3 -1.21 -21.86 1.36
CA ASP A 3 -2.03 -21.85 2.56
C ASP A 3 -1.16 -21.32 3.71
N PHE A 4 -1.25 -20.01 3.95
CA PHE A 4 -0.51 -19.38 5.04
C PHE A 4 -1.24 -19.65 6.36
N GLU A 5 -0.59 -20.35 7.28
CA GLU A 5 -1.11 -20.55 8.63
C GLU A 5 -1.31 -19.21 9.36
N THR A 6 -2.33 -19.14 10.21
CA THR A 6 -2.59 -17.95 11.03
C THR A 6 -1.45 -17.72 12.01
N ILE A 7 -0.89 -16.52 12.00
CA ILE A 7 0.10 -16.11 12.99
C ILE A 7 -0.62 -15.70 14.28
N LYS A 8 -0.33 -16.38 15.38
CA LYS A 8 -0.90 -16.02 16.69
C LYS A 8 -0.55 -14.58 17.05
N ASP A 9 -1.53 -13.83 17.54
CA ASP A 9 -1.40 -12.43 17.97
C ASP A 9 -0.91 -11.46 16.86
N SER A 10 -1.19 -11.76 15.59
CA SER A 10 -0.93 -10.89 14.43
C SER A 10 -1.41 -9.44 14.62
N LYS A 11 -2.56 -9.25 15.26
CA LYS A 11 -3.12 -7.93 15.62
C LYS A 11 -2.24 -7.11 16.56
N GLN A 12 -1.29 -7.72 17.27
CA GLN A 12 -0.36 -7.06 18.20
C GLN A 12 0.98 -6.71 17.56
N LEU A 13 1.21 -7.09 16.30
CA LEU A 13 2.42 -6.74 15.59
C LEU A 13 2.59 -5.22 15.50
N ASN A 14 3.84 -4.78 15.64
CA ASN A 14 4.17 -3.37 15.48
C ASN A 14 4.01 -2.94 14.02
N GLY A 15 3.89 -1.62 13.80
CA GLY A 15 3.63 -1.07 12.46
C GLY A 15 4.70 -1.42 11.42
N LEU A 16 5.96 -1.56 11.81
CA LEU A 16 7.04 -1.92 10.87
C LEU A 16 6.95 -3.38 10.41
N ALA A 17 6.59 -4.29 11.32
CA ALA A 17 6.41 -5.70 10.97
C ALA A 17 5.20 -5.90 10.04
N LEU A 18 4.12 -5.16 10.27
CA LEU A 18 2.96 -5.15 9.36
C LEU A 18 3.34 -4.57 7.99
N ALA A 19 4.06 -3.44 7.97
CA ALA A 19 4.50 -2.80 6.73
C ALA A 19 5.44 -3.71 5.92
N TYR A 20 6.34 -4.44 6.59
CA TYR A 20 7.26 -5.38 5.95
C TYR A 20 6.54 -6.42 5.08
N ILE A 21 5.49 -7.07 5.60
CA ILE A 21 4.72 -8.03 4.80
C ILE A 21 3.79 -7.31 3.80
N GLY A 22 3.24 -6.16 4.17
CA GLY A 22 2.36 -5.38 3.32
C GLY A 22 3.02 -4.87 2.04
N ASP A 23 4.28 -4.44 2.10
CA ASP A 23 5.08 -4.04 0.93
C ASP A 23 5.22 -5.20 -0.07
N ALA A 24 5.58 -6.39 0.42
CA ALA A 24 5.67 -7.59 -0.41
C ALA A 24 4.33 -7.97 -1.05
N ILE A 25 3.24 -7.85 -0.29
CA ILE A 25 1.88 -8.09 -0.79
C ILE A 25 1.53 -7.10 -1.91
N PHE A 26 1.77 -5.81 -1.71
CA PHE A 26 1.49 -4.79 -2.72
C PHE A 26 2.28 -5.04 -4.02
N GLU A 27 3.57 -5.36 -3.89
CA GLU A 27 4.45 -5.67 -5.02
C GLU A 27 3.91 -6.84 -5.85
N VAL A 28 3.45 -7.92 -5.21
CA VAL A 28 2.86 -9.09 -5.89
C VAL A 28 1.63 -8.69 -6.70
N TYR A 29 0.70 -7.94 -6.10
CA TYR A 29 -0.52 -7.51 -6.80
C TYR A 29 -0.22 -6.56 -7.96
N VAL A 30 0.68 -5.59 -7.77
CA VAL A 30 1.06 -4.65 -8.83
C VAL A 30 1.75 -5.36 -9.99
N ARG A 31 2.70 -6.26 -9.71
CA ARG A 31 3.38 -7.05 -10.76
C ARG A 31 2.40 -7.95 -11.50
N HIS A 32 1.52 -8.64 -10.78
CA HIS A 32 0.49 -9.47 -11.38
C HIS A 32 -0.44 -8.64 -12.28
N HIS A 33 -0.88 -7.46 -11.83
CA HIS A 33 -1.69 -6.55 -12.63
C HIS A 33 -0.98 -6.14 -13.93
N LEU A 34 0.29 -5.76 -13.88
CA LEU A 34 1.05 -5.35 -15.06
C LEU A 34 1.23 -6.52 -16.06
N LEU A 35 1.49 -7.73 -15.58
CA LEU A 35 1.53 -8.93 -16.42
C LEU A 35 0.17 -9.20 -17.08
N LYS A 36 -0.93 -9.07 -16.32
CA LYS A 36 -2.30 -9.22 -16.84
C LYS A 36 -2.64 -8.18 -17.93
N GLN A 37 -2.05 -6.98 -17.85
CA GLN A 37 -2.18 -5.93 -18.88
C GLN A 37 -1.33 -6.21 -20.14
N GLY A 38 -0.60 -7.34 -20.19
CA GLY A 38 0.18 -7.74 -21.37
C GLY A 38 1.60 -7.16 -21.43
N PHE A 39 2.09 -6.50 -20.38
CA PHE A 39 3.49 -6.06 -20.33
C PHE A 39 4.41 -7.26 -20.10
N THR A 40 5.40 -7.45 -20.97
CA THR A 40 6.32 -8.61 -20.90
C THR A 40 7.80 -8.23 -20.85
N LYS A 41 8.16 -7.00 -21.25
CA LYS A 41 9.55 -6.53 -21.23
C LYS A 41 9.99 -6.20 -19.80
N PRO A 42 11.08 -6.79 -19.27
CA PRO A 42 11.50 -6.56 -17.89
C PRO A 42 11.72 -5.10 -17.52
N ASN A 43 12.31 -4.31 -18.42
CA ASN A 43 12.54 -2.88 -18.19
C ASN A 43 11.23 -2.09 -18.08
N ASP A 44 10.22 -2.43 -18.89
CA ASP A 44 8.90 -1.78 -18.84
C ASP A 44 8.15 -2.15 -17.57
N LEU A 45 8.21 -3.43 -17.18
CA LEU A 45 7.64 -3.92 -15.92
C LEU A 45 8.25 -3.20 -14.73
N HIS A 46 9.58 -3.14 -14.64
CA HIS A 46 10.27 -2.47 -13.54
C HIS A 46 9.96 -0.97 -13.49
N LYS A 47 9.95 -0.28 -14.64
CA LYS A 47 9.63 1.15 -14.71
C LYS A 47 8.20 1.44 -14.25
N LYS A 48 7.24 0.59 -14.65
CA LYS A 48 5.81 0.77 -14.30
C LYS A 48 5.54 0.38 -12.85
N SER A 49 6.09 -0.72 -12.36
CA SER A 49 5.90 -1.14 -10.97
C SER A 49 6.50 -0.11 -10.02
N SER A 50 7.76 0.30 -10.24
CA SER A 50 8.46 1.30 -9.42
C SER A 50 7.69 2.61 -9.29
N ARG A 51 6.93 3.01 -10.33
CA ARG A 51 6.09 4.19 -10.26
C ARG A 51 4.95 4.03 -9.24
N ILE A 52 4.27 2.89 -9.26
CA ILE A 52 3.09 2.62 -8.42
C ILE A 52 3.50 2.32 -6.98
N VAL A 53 4.57 1.55 -6.79
CA VAL A 53 5.00 1.06 -5.46
C VAL A 53 5.94 2.03 -4.74
N SER A 54 6.31 3.16 -5.36
CA SER A 54 7.12 4.18 -4.69
C SER A 54 6.41 4.76 -3.46
N ALA A 55 7.18 5.08 -2.41
CA ALA A 55 6.64 5.70 -1.18
C ALA A 55 5.79 6.95 -1.47
N LYS A 56 6.21 7.76 -2.45
CA LYS A 56 5.43 8.92 -2.90
C LYS A 56 4.06 8.53 -3.46
N SER A 57 4.01 7.55 -4.37
CA SER A 57 2.75 7.07 -4.94
C SER A 57 1.84 6.45 -3.88
N GLN A 58 2.41 5.66 -2.96
CA GLN A 58 1.65 5.05 -1.87
C GLN A 58 1.05 6.09 -0.91
N ALA A 59 1.80 7.16 -0.58
CA ALA A 59 1.27 8.26 0.22
C ALA A 59 0.13 9.01 -0.50
N GLU A 60 0.27 9.24 -1.80
CA GLU A 60 -0.78 9.84 -2.63
C GLU A 60 -2.04 8.96 -2.71
N ILE A 61 -1.87 7.65 -2.87
CA ILE A 61 -2.97 6.66 -2.83
C ILE A 61 -3.69 6.73 -1.48
N LEU A 62 -2.94 6.75 -0.38
CA LEU A 62 -3.53 6.81 0.96
C LEU A 62 -4.36 8.07 1.14
N PHE A 63 -3.84 9.24 0.78
CA PHE A 63 -4.61 10.49 0.88
C PHE A 63 -5.86 10.47 0.01
N PHE A 64 -5.77 9.98 -1.22
CA PHE A 64 -6.93 9.82 -2.10
C PHE A 64 -8.01 8.96 -1.44
N LEU A 65 -7.65 7.81 -0.86
CA LEU A 65 -8.61 6.92 -0.19
C LEU A 65 -9.19 7.51 1.09
N GLN A 66 -8.39 8.29 1.84
CA GLN A 66 -8.87 9.01 3.03
C GLN A 66 -9.91 10.07 2.66
N ASP A 67 -9.69 10.83 1.58
CA ASP A 67 -10.65 11.83 1.09
C ASP A 67 -11.98 11.20 0.66
N GLN A 68 -11.98 9.93 0.24
CA GLN A 68 -13.17 9.16 -0.09
C GLN A 68 -13.86 8.52 1.14
N SER A 69 -13.36 8.75 2.36
CA SER A 69 -13.84 8.06 3.57
C SER A 69 -13.86 6.54 3.41
N PHE A 70 -12.84 5.98 2.73
CA PHE A 70 -12.79 4.57 2.36
C PHE A 70 -12.61 3.62 3.55
N PHE A 71 -11.98 4.10 4.63
CA PHE A 71 -11.51 3.28 5.74
C PHE A 71 -12.51 3.19 6.90
N THR A 72 -12.55 2.02 7.53
CA THR A 72 -13.26 1.81 8.80
C THR A 72 -12.42 2.28 9.98
N GLU A 73 -13.02 2.39 11.17
CA GLU A 73 -12.31 2.77 12.40
C GLU A 73 -11.17 1.81 12.76
N GLU A 74 -11.34 0.50 12.53
CA GLU A 74 -10.30 -0.51 12.74
C GLU A 74 -9.10 -0.25 11.82
N GLU A 75 -9.36 0.06 10.56
CA GLU A 75 -8.33 0.30 9.55
C GLU A 75 -7.59 1.62 9.83
N GLU A 76 -8.30 2.67 10.24
CA GLU A 76 -7.70 3.95 10.69
C GLU A 76 -6.78 3.76 11.91
N ALA A 77 -7.12 2.87 12.83
CA ALA A 77 -6.25 2.54 13.95
C ALA A 77 -4.94 1.86 13.51
N VAL A 78 -5.00 0.98 12.50
CA VAL A 78 -3.83 0.34 11.90
C VAL A 78 -2.98 1.36 11.11
N LEU A 79 -3.62 2.22 10.31
CA LEU A 79 -2.95 3.31 9.59
C LEU A 79 -2.19 4.22 10.57
N LYS A 80 -2.82 4.62 11.68
CA LYS A 80 -2.19 5.40 12.74
C LYS A 80 -1.00 4.68 13.37
N ARG A 81 -1.09 3.35 13.56
CA ARG A 81 0.00 2.52 14.09
C ARG A 81 1.20 2.50 13.14
N GLY A 82 0.98 2.28 11.84
CA GLY A 82 2.03 2.32 10.82
C GLY A 82 2.67 3.70 10.72
N ARG A 83 1.86 4.76 10.64
CA ARG A 83 2.34 6.16 10.57
C ARG A 83 3.18 6.57 11.77
N ASN A 84 2.88 6.06 12.95
CA ASN A 84 3.59 6.40 14.20
C ASN A 84 4.74 5.44 14.52
N ALA A 85 4.96 4.43 13.69
CA ALA A 85 6.09 3.53 13.85
C ALA A 85 7.39 4.31 13.64
N LYS A 86 8.25 4.31 14.66
CA LYS A 86 9.55 4.99 14.59
C LYS A 86 10.56 4.05 13.98
N SER A 87 11.02 4.34 12.76
CA SER A 87 12.24 3.73 12.25
C SER A 87 13.43 4.35 12.99
N GLY A 88 14.38 3.52 13.45
CA GLY A 88 15.60 4.00 14.13
C GLY A 88 16.50 4.85 13.24
N THR A 89 16.17 5.00 11.96
CA THR A 89 16.93 5.74 10.95
C THR A 89 15.99 6.60 10.10
N THR A 90 16.38 7.85 9.86
CA THR A 90 15.71 8.76 8.93
C THR A 90 15.98 8.33 7.48
N PRO A 91 14.95 8.24 6.61
CA PRO A 91 15.15 7.97 5.19
C PRO A 91 16.02 9.04 4.54
N LYS A 92 17.06 8.64 3.78
CA LYS A 92 17.98 9.60 3.13
C LYS A 92 17.42 10.24 1.85
N ASN A 93 16.49 9.55 1.17
CA ASN A 93 16.00 9.92 -0.16
C ASN A 93 14.48 10.12 -0.21
N THR A 94 13.81 10.26 0.93
CA THR A 94 12.35 10.39 1.01
C THR A 94 12.00 11.32 2.16
N ASP A 95 11.08 12.25 1.93
CA ASP A 95 10.58 13.11 2.99
C ASP A 95 9.94 12.28 4.12
N VAL A 96 10.12 12.73 5.36
CA VAL A 96 9.71 12.01 6.56
C VAL A 96 8.19 11.76 6.58
N GLN A 97 7.37 12.72 6.13
CA GLN A 97 5.92 12.52 6.09
C GLN A 97 5.56 11.49 5.02
N THR A 98 6.14 11.61 3.83
CA THR A 98 5.92 10.65 2.74
C THR A 98 6.23 9.22 3.19
N TYR A 99 7.36 9.02 3.86
CA TYR A 99 7.74 7.72 4.41
C TYR A 99 6.74 7.21 5.46
N ARG A 100 6.27 8.07 6.37
CA ARG A 100 5.30 7.68 7.39
C ARG A 100 3.95 7.29 6.80
N TYR A 101 3.51 7.99 5.75
CA TYR A 101 2.25 7.68 5.08
C TYR A 101 2.35 6.42 4.20
N SER A 102 3.46 6.19 3.50
CA SER A 102 3.67 4.91 2.80
C SER A 102 3.71 3.73 3.78
N THR A 103 4.44 3.87 4.89
CA THR A 103 4.51 2.85 5.95
C THR A 103 3.13 2.57 6.55
N ALA A 104 2.27 3.59 6.69
CA ALA A 104 0.89 3.41 7.14
C ALA A 104 0.08 2.55 6.17
N PHE A 105 0.18 2.85 4.87
CA PHE A 105 -0.49 2.10 3.81
C PHE A 105 -0.03 0.64 3.77
N GLU A 106 1.28 0.41 3.78
CA GLU A 106 1.87 -0.93 3.86
C GLU A 106 1.39 -1.69 5.11
N ALA A 107 1.37 -1.04 6.27
CA ALA A 107 0.91 -1.67 7.51
C ALA A 107 -0.56 -2.11 7.43
N LEU A 108 -1.42 -1.34 6.76
CA LEU A 108 -2.82 -1.73 6.55
C LEU A 108 -2.93 -2.96 5.63
N LEU A 109 -2.17 -2.99 4.52
CA LEU A 109 -2.14 -4.15 3.64
C LEU A 109 -1.68 -5.41 4.37
N GLY A 110 -0.62 -5.28 5.19
CA GLY A 110 -0.11 -6.37 6.01
C GLY A 110 -1.12 -6.87 7.03
N HIS A 111 -1.83 -5.97 7.72
CA HIS A 111 -2.90 -6.33 8.66
C HIS A 111 -4.02 -7.10 7.98
N LEU A 112 -4.57 -6.57 6.88
CA LEU A 112 -5.66 -7.23 6.16
C LEU A 112 -5.24 -8.62 5.65
N PHE A 113 -4.01 -8.77 5.18
CA PHE A 113 -3.46 -10.04 4.75
C PHE A 113 -3.34 -11.06 5.90
N LEU A 114 -2.74 -10.67 7.03
CA LEU A 114 -2.53 -11.56 8.18
C LEU A 114 -3.84 -11.95 8.87
N GLU A 115 -4.84 -11.08 8.84
CA GLU A 115 -6.19 -11.34 9.35
C GLU A 115 -7.07 -12.11 8.35
N LYS A 116 -6.52 -12.57 7.22
CA LYS A 116 -7.23 -13.31 6.16
C LYS A 116 -8.47 -12.55 5.64
N LYS A 117 -8.43 -11.21 5.65
CA LYS A 117 -9.48 -10.35 5.10
C LYS A 117 -9.31 -10.20 3.58
N GLU A 118 -9.33 -11.31 2.86
CA GLU A 118 -8.92 -11.41 1.45
C GLU A 118 -9.76 -10.52 0.50
N GLU A 119 -11.08 -10.49 0.68
CA GLU A 119 -11.97 -9.64 -0.14
C GLU A 119 -11.67 -8.16 0.07
N ARG A 120 -11.52 -7.74 1.34
CA ARG A 120 -11.23 -6.35 1.69
C ARG A 120 -9.84 -5.92 1.23
N LEU A 121 -8.84 -6.80 1.36
CA LEU A 121 -7.50 -6.60 0.81
C LEU A 121 -7.56 -6.42 -0.71
N SER A 122 -8.28 -7.29 -1.41
CA SER A 122 -8.44 -7.22 -2.86
C SER A 122 -9.12 -5.93 -3.30
N GLN A 123 -10.15 -5.48 -2.58
CA GLN A 123 -10.83 -4.20 -2.83
C GLN A 123 -9.87 -3.02 -2.67
N LEU A 124 -9.15 -2.94 -1.54
CA LEU A 124 -8.19 -1.87 -1.26
C LEU A 124 -7.11 -1.79 -2.35
N VAL A 125 -6.55 -2.94 -2.73
CA VAL A 125 -5.49 -3.00 -3.73
C VAL A 125 -6.00 -2.65 -5.13
N ALA A 126 -7.23 -3.05 -5.48
CA ALA A 126 -7.83 -2.69 -6.75
C ALA A 126 -7.97 -1.16 -6.91
N GLU A 127 -8.51 -0.48 -5.89
CA GLU A 127 -8.62 0.99 -5.87
C GLU A 127 -7.24 1.67 -5.93
N ALA A 128 -6.27 1.17 -5.15
CA ALA A 128 -4.90 1.67 -5.16
C ALA A 128 -4.23 1.56 -6.54
N ILE A 129 -4.37 0.41 -7.21
CA ILE A 129 -3.84 0.19 -8.56
C ILE A 129 -4.57 1.07 -9.58
N GLN A 130 -5.89 1.20 -9.49
CA GLN A 130 -6.67 2.05 -10.38
C GLN A 130 -6.20 3.50 -10.30
N PHE A 131 -6.00 4.04 -9.09
CA PHE A 131 -5.43 5.37 -8.89
C PHE A 131 -3.99 5.47 -9.43
N GLY A 132 -3.12 4.53 -9.07
CA GLY A 132 -1.70 4.54 -9.46
C GLY A 132 -1.44 4.33 -10.96
N THR A 133 -2.40 3.77 -11.69
CA THR A 133 -2.31 3.52 -13.15
C THR A 133 -3.00 4.58 -14.00
N SER A 134 -4.13 5.14 -13.55
CA SER A 134 -4.94 6.11 -14.31
C SER A 134 -4.24 7.46 -14.55
N GLY A 135 -3.05 7.65 -13.95
CA GLY A 135 -2.40 8.94 -13.88
C GLY A 135 -3.16 9.84 -12.92
N ARG A 136 -2.45 10.70 -12.18
CA ARG A 136 -3.08 11.82 -11.48
C ARG A 136 -3.86 12.60 -12.53
N LYS A 137 -5.18 12.43 -12.63
CA LYS A 137 -5.99 13.45 -13.28
C LYS A 137 -5.80 14.67 -12.41
N THR A 138 -4.94 15.58 -12.84
CA THR A 138 -4.94 16.93 -12.31
C THR A 138 -6.38 17.42 -12.43
N ASN A 139 -6.99 17.80 -11.31
CA ASN A 139 -8.19 18.63 -11.34
C ASN A 139 -7.77 20.00 -11.93
N GLU A 140 -7.54 20.06 -13.24
CA GLU A 140 -7.61 21.29 -14.04
C GLU A 140 -9.00 21.34 -14.65
N SER A 141 -10.01 21.55 -13.80
CA SER A 141 -11.31 22.12 -14.15
C SER A 141 -12.15 22.29 -12.89
N ALA A 142 -11.80 23.27 -12.07
CA ALA A 142 -12.72 23.90 -11.14
C ALA A 142 -12.32 25.37 -10.97
N THR A 143 -12.95 26.20 -11.81
CA THR A 143 -13.08 27.68 -11.78
C THR A 143 -11.80 28.53 -11.85
#